data_AF-A0A3R6P9I2-F1
#
_entry.id   AF-A0A3R6P9I2-F1
#
_cell.length_a   1.000
_cell.length_b   1.000
_cell.length_c   1.000
_cell.angle_alpha   90.00
_cell.angle_beta   90.00
_cell.angle_gamma   90.00
#
_symmetry.space_group_name_H-M   'P 1'
#
loop_
_entity.id
_entity.type
_entity.pdbx_description
1 polymer ?
#
loop_
_entity_poly.entity_id
_entity_poly.type
_entity_poly.pdbx_seq_one_letter_code
_entity_poly.pdbx_strand_id
1 'polypeptide(L)'
;MIQYQTETIEKQLQQIADMLVLNGTLTECPGLVHGKMGISIFFFHYAKFTANELFADYAMDVIGKMLDQIHVNSSADYEKGVAGIGMGFNYLIRNSFLLADDDIFEDFDARMRRAVMCEQCSDFSLYGGLTGYGRYWISRLCYRAPEVWARESLSYITDQIENKFNTITLEEKTDVVYFLSDLRQISGFEKRSSELIEQFLMIRGAQTSNKTKLYEKQISNLDMEKAPTDMGLLNGYAGEGMLRLTALDETNMSWVNLL
;
A
#
# COMPACT_ATOMS: atom_id res chain seq x y z
N MET A 1 -1.09 22.21 28.59
CA MET A 1 -1.88 21.10 28.03
C MET A 1 -1.32 20.66 26.69
N ILE A 2 -1.22 21.53 25.68
CA ILE A 2 -0.68 21.19 24.36
C ILE A 2 0.79 20.70 24.43
N GLN A 3 1.68 21.45 25.08
CA GLN A 3 3.09 21.06 25.22
C GLN A 3 3.28 19.70 25.94
N TYR A 4 2.46 19.42 26.95
CA TYR A 4 2.48 18.13 27.66
C TYR A 4 1.96 16.97 26.79
N GLN A 5 0.98 17.24 25.92
CA GLN A 5 0.50 16.26 24.94
C GLN A 5 1.57 15.98 23.87
N THR A 6 2.27 16.99 23.37
CA THR A 6 3.38 16.85 22.43
C THR A 6 4.54 16.04 23.03
N GLU A 7 4.99 16.37 24.24
CA GLU A 7 6.03 15.62 24.97
C GLU A 7 5.64 14.15 25.20
N THR A 8 4.36 13.88 25.40
CA THR A 8 3.84 12.50 25.56
C THR A 8 3.88 11.73 24.24
N ILE A 9 3.54 12.36 23.11
CA ILE A 9 3.52 11.73 21.79
C ILE A 9 4.95 11.46 21.31
N GLU A 10 5.90 12.39 21.51
CA GLU A 10 7.32 12.18 21.16
C GLU A 10 7.92 10.99 21.92
N LYS A 11 7.61 10.87 23.22
CA LYS A 11 8.07 9.72 24.02
C LYS A 11 7.49 8.40 23.51
N GLN A 12 6.21 8.37 23.14
CA GLN A 12 5.60 7.17 22.56
C GLN A 12 6.23 6.84 21.20
N LEU A 13 6.51 7.85 20.38
CA LEU A 13 7.15 7.68 19.09
C LEU A 13 8.56 7.11 19.22
N GLN A 14 9.34 7.59 20.20
CA GLN A 14 10.65 7.00 20.51
C GLN A 14 10.53 5.52 20.92
N GLN A 15 9.56 5.18 21.77
CA GLN A 15 9.33 3.78 22.17
C GLN A 15 8.97 2.87 20.99
N ILE A 16 8.18 3.39 20.05
CA ILE A 16 7.84 2.69 18.81
C ILE A 16 9.09 2.49 17.95
N ALA A 17 9.89 3.55 17.77
CA ALA A 17 11.13 3.46 17.02
C ALA A 17 12.10 2.42 17.64
N ASP A 18 12.27 2.43 18.96
CA ASP A 18 13.11 1.45 19.66
C ASP A 18 12.63 0.01 19.42
N MET A 19 11.31 -0.23 19.50
CA MET A 19 10.73 -1.54 19.19
C MET A 19 11.00 -1.97 17.75
N LEU A 20 10.87 -1.05 16.79
CA LEU A 20 11.08 -1.33 15.37
C LEU A 20 12.57 -1.48 15.01
N VAL A 21 13.49 -0.82 15.72
CA VAL A 21 14.95 -1.04 15.57
C VAL A 21 15.32 -2.45 16.03
N LEU A 22 14.73 -2.92 17.13
CA LEU A 22 15.01 -4.26 17.66
C LEU A 22 14.45 -5.39 16.80
N ASN A 23 13.32 -5.15 16.10
CA ASN A 23 12.57 -6.21 15.42
C ASN A 23 12.48 -6.08 13.90
N GLY A 24 12.89 -4.94 13.32
CA GLY A 24 12.64 -4.65 11.90
C GLY A 24 13.31 -5.64 10.96
N THR A 25 14.61 -5.88 11.12
CA THR A 25 15.34 -6.86 10.31
C THR A 25 14.92 -8.32 10.60
N LEU A 26 14.38 -8.59 11.80
CA LEU A 26 13.87 -9.89 12.23
C LEU A 26 12.43 -10.19 11.76
N THR A 27 11.71 -9.18 11.26
CA THR A 27 10.32 -9.35 10.83
C THR A 27 10.25 -10.27 9.62
N GLU A 28 9.62 -11.42 9.71
CA GLU A 28 9.63 -12.43 8.63
C GLU A 28 9.00 -11.93 7.32
N CYS A 29 7.91 -11.18 7.40
CA CYS A 29 7.17 -10.69 6.24
C CYS A 29 7.96 -9.60 5.49
N PRO A 30 8.25 -9.74 4.18
CA PRO A 30 8.87 -8.67 3.40
C PRO A 30 7.87 -7.58 2.98
N GLY A 31 6.57 -7.87 3.00
CA GLY A 31 5.54 -7.04 2.38
C GLY A 31 5.30 -5.67 3.01
N LEU A 32 4.40 -4.93 2.38
CA LEU A 32 4.04 -3.56 2.74
C LEU A 32 3.20 -3.47 4.01
N VAL A 33 2.16 -4.28 4.10
CA VAL A 33 1.08 -4.08 5.08
C VAL A 33 1.52 -4.51 6.48
N HIS A 34 2.16 -5.67 6.57
CA HIS A 34 2.58 -6.30 7.84
C HIS A 34 4.09 -6.58 7.92
N GLY A 35 4.89 -5.95 7.06
CA GLY A 35 6.27 -6.37 6.83
C GLY A 35 7.31 -5.26 6.75
N LYS A 36 8.52 -5.67 6.39
CA LYS A 36 9.74 -4.85 6.33
C LYS A 36 9.60 -3.59 5.49
N MET A 37 8.85 -3.63 4.38
CA MET A 37 8.62 -2.42 3.57
C MET A 37 7.87 -1.34 4.37
N GLY A 38 6.84 -1.72 5.13
CA GLY A 38 6.10 -0.82 5.99
C GLY A 38 6.97 -0.18 7.08
N ILE A 39 7.84 -0.99 7.70
CA ILE A 39 8.82 -0.55 8.70
C ILE A 39 9.80 0.46 8.10
N SER A 40 10.28 0.18 6.88
CA SER A 40 11.22 1.05 6.17
C SER A 40 10.60 2.42 5.90
N ILE A 41 9.34 2.45 5.45
CA ILE A 41 8.58 3.70 5.26
C ILE A 41 8.53 4.52 6.54
N PHE A 42 8.23 3.89 7.68
CA PHE A 42 8.25 4.58 8.97
C PHE A 42 9.61 5.21 9.26
N PHE A 43 10.71 4.46 9.10
CA PHE A 43 12.03 4.98 9.45
C PHE A 43 12.52 6.10 8.54
N PHE A 44 12.14 6.14 7.26
CA PHE A 44 12.44 7.30 6.41
C PHE A 44 11.76 8.58 6.91
N HIS A 45 10.49 8.49 7.31
CA HIS A 45 9.78 9.63 7.92
C HIS A 45 10.37 9.98 9.29
N TYR A 46 10.71 8.98 10.10
CA TYR A 46 11.29 9.19 11.42
C TYR A 46 12.68 9.82 11.36
N ALA A 47 13.51 9.44 10.38
CA ALA A 47 14.80 10.06 10.10
C ALA A 47 14.63 11.55 9.77
N LYS A 48 13.64 11.88 8.92
CA LYS A 48 13.32 13.27 8.57
C LYS A 48 12.86 14.07 9.80
N PHE A 49 11.95 13.51 10.59
CA PHE A 49 11.42 14.14 11.80
C PHE A 49 12.51 14.44 12.83
N THR A 50 13.42 13.48 13.06
CA THR A 50 14.52 13.61 14.04
C THR A 50 15.76 14.31 13.49
N ALA A 51 15.81 14.59 12.19
CA ALA A 51 17.00 15.03 11.46
C ALA A 51 18.23 14.13 11.71
N ASN A 52 18.01 12.82 11.81
CA ASN A 52 19.05 11.83 12.07
C ASN A 52 19.10 10.77 10.97
N GLU A 53 20.12 10.85 10.12
CA GLU A 53 20.32 9.97 8.97
C GLU A 53 20.55 8.50 9.35
N LEU A 54 20.97 8.20 10.59
CA LEU A 54 21.13 6.81 11.04
C LEU A 54 19.83 6.00 10.95
N PHE A 55 18.67 6.65 11.08
CA PHE A 55 17.38 5.98 10.88
C PHE A 55 17.09 5.69 9.41
N ALA A 56 17.55 6.54 8.49
CA ALA A 56 17.46 6.28 7.05
C ALA A 56 18.42 5.15 6.64
N ASP A 57 19.64 5.13 7.19
CA ASP A 57 20.58 4.02 7.00
C ASP A 57 19.99 2.70 7.49
N TYR A 58 19.36 2.70 8.67
CA TYR A 58 18.65 1.52 9.17
C TYR A 58 17.47 1.12 8.27
N ALA A 59 16.70 2.08 7.73
CA ALA A 59 15.65 1.78 6.77
C ALA A 59 16.21 1.08 5.52
N MET A 60 17.37 1.52 5.04
CA MET A 60 18.08 0.87 3.93
C MET A 60 18.53 -0.55 4.26
N ASP A 61 19.01 -0.81 5.48
CA ASP A 61 19.35 -2.17 5.94
C ASP A 61 18.11 -3.08 5.95
N VAL A 62 16.97 -2.58 6.43
CA VAL A 62 15.69 -3.31 6.43
C VAL A 62 15.24 -3.60 4.99
N ILE A 63 15.38 -2.64 4.07
CA ILE A 63 15.12 -2.84 2.63
C ILE A 63 16.06 -3.91 2.05
N GLY A 64 17.35 -3.88 2.35
CA GLY A 64 18.30 -4.88 1.89
C GLY A 64 17.89 -6.29 2.31
N LYS A 65 17.55 -6.46 3.60
CA LYS A 65 17.05 -7.74 4.13
C LYS A 65 15.71 -8.18 3.54
N MET A 66 14.85 -7.24 3.17
CA MET A 66 13.61 -7.52 2.48
C MET A 66 13.87 -8.01 1.05
N LEU A 67 14.74 -7.33 0.30
CA LEU A 67 15.09 -7.71 -1.07
C LEU A 67 15.73 -9.10 -1.13
N ASP A 68 16.57 -9.46 -0.14
CA ASP A 68 17.14 -10.81 0.02
C ASP A 68 16.07 -11.92 0.11
N GLN A 69 14.82 -11.59 0.50
CA GLN A 69 13.70 -12.53 0.62
C GLN A 69 12.85 -12.62 -0.65
N ILE A 70 13.04 -11.73 -1.63
CA ILE A 70 12.25 -11.71 -2.86
C ILE A 70 12.88 -12.66 -3.87
N HIS A 71 12.06 -13.54 -4.44
CA HIS A 71 12.47 -14.50 -5.46
C HIS A 71 11.36 -14.69 -6.49
N VAL A 72 11.64 -15.40 -7.59
CA VAL A 72 10.71 -15.58 -8.72
C VAL A 72 9.32 -16.12 -8.33
N ASN A 73 9.24 -16.92 -7.26
CA ASN A 73 7.99 -17.51 -6.76
C ASN A 73 7.36 -16.72 -5.60
N SER A 74 7.85 -15.52 -5.28
CA SER A 74 7.28 -14.72 -4.21
C SER A 74 5.84 -14.36 -4.57
N SER A 75 5.00 -14.22 -3.55
CA SER A 75 3.60 -13.83 -3.78
C SER A 75 3.54 -12.50 -4.52
N ALA A 76 2.60 -12.38 -5.44
CA ALA A 76 2.32 -11.13 -6.14
C ALA A 76 1.33 -10.24 -5.37
N ASP A 77 0.80 -10.73 -4.25
CA ASP A 77 -0.21 -10.04 -3.45
C ASP A 77 0.27 -8.67 -2.91
N TYR A 78 -0.70 -7.86 -2.50
CA TYR A 78 -0.43 -6.50 -2.03
C TYR A 78 -0.03 -6.48 -0.55
N GLU A 79 -0.51 -7.44 0.23
CA GLU A 79 -0.30 -7.50 1.67
C GLU A 79 1.16 -7.83 2.05
N LYS A 80 1.65 -8.94 1.47
CA LYS A 80 2.90 -9.64 1.80
C LYS A 80 3.84 -9.71 0.59
N GLY A 81 3.32 -9.45 -0.61
CA GLY A 81 3.99 -9.73 -1.88
C GLY A 81 4.51 -8.52 -2.65
N VAL A 82 4.87 -8.79 -3.90
CA VAL A 82 5.56 -7.86 -4.82
C VAL A 82 4.74 -6.62 -5.15
N ALA A 83 3.41 -6.73 -5.28
CA ALA A 83 2.57 -5.56 -5.55
C ALA A 83 2.69 -4.51 -4.44
N GLY A 84 2.62 -4.95 -3.18
CA GLY A 84 2.76 -4.09 -2.02
C GLY A 84 4.16 -3.49 -1.92
N ILE A 85 5.19 -4.33 -2.08
CA ILE A 85 6.59 -3.89 -2.03
C ILE A 85 6.86 -2.82 -3.10
N GLY A 86 6.44 -3.05 -4.34
CA GLY A 86 6.59 -2.08 -5.42
C GLY A 86 5.82 -0.78 -5.17
N MET A 87 4.63 -0.86 -4.56
CA MET A 87 3.89 0.33 -4.14
C MET A 87 4.58 1.11 -3.02
N GLY A 88 5.24 0.40 -2.10
CA GLY A 88 6.09 1.00 -1.07
C GLY A 88 7.29 1.73 -1.65
N PHE A 89 8.02 1.12 -2.59
CA PHE A 89 9.11 1.81 -3.31
C PHE A 89 8.61 3.05 -4.05
N ASN A 90 7.50 2.92 -4.81
CA ASN A 90 6.91 4.05 -5.51
C ASN A 90 6.52 5.19 -4.54
N TYR A 91 6.03 4.85 -3.35
CA TYR A 91 5.75 5.84 -2.31
C TYR A 91 7.03 6.55 -1.83
N LEU A 92 8.09 5.80 -1.52
CA LEU A 92 9.36 6.36 -1.06
C LEU A 92 9.99 7.29 -2.11
N ILE A 93 9.97 6.90 -3.38
CA ILE A 93 10.46 7.69 -4.51
C ILE A 93 9.64 8.98 -4.65
N ARG A 94 8.31 8.90 -4.63
CA ARG A 94 7.43 10.07 -4.75
C ARG A 94 7.56 11.06 -3.58
N ASN A 95 8.00 10.59 -2.43
CA ASN A 95 8.30 11.44 -1.27
C ASN A 95 9.77 11.88 -1.21
N SER A 96 10.57 11.61 -2.25
CA SER A 96 11.99 11.97 -2.34
C SER A 96 12.87 11.33 -1.26
N PHE A 97 12.46 10.19 -0.69
CA PHE A 97 13.29 9.42 0.24
C PHE A 97 14.29 8.52 -0.48
N LEU A 98 13.93 8.05 -1.68
CA LEU A 98 14.77 7.24 -2.54
C LEU A 98 14.90 7.88 -3.92
N LEU A 99 16.07 7.71 -4.53
CA LEU A 99 16.29 7.95 -5.95
C LEU A 99 15.99 6.66 -6.71
N ALA A 100 15.22 6.77 -7.78
CA ALA A 100 14.89 5.64 -8.64
C ALA A 100 15.83 5.62 -9.83
N ASP A 101 16.52 4.51 -10.03
CA ASP A 101 17.10 4.17 -11.33
C ASP A 101 16.01 3.61 -12.24
N ASP A 102 16.23 3.69 -13.56
CA ASP A 102 15.24 3.29 -14.57
C ASP A 102 14.85 1.79 -14.48
N ASP A 103 15.69 0.97 -13.87
CA ASP A 103 15.61 -0.50 -13.83
C ASP A 103 15.04 -1.07 -12.53
N ILE A 104 14.87 -0.27 -11.46
CA ILE A 104 14.47 -0.75 -10.12
C ILE A 104 13.15 -1.53 -10.10
N PHE A 105 12.29 -1.31 -11.09
CA PHE A 105 11.00 -1.97 -11.21
C PHE A 105 10.96 -3.08 -12.26
N GLU A 106 12.01 -3.33 -13.05
CA GLU A 106 11.95 -4.30 -14.16
C GLU A 106 11.56 -5.71 -13.68
N ASP A 107 12.20 -6.19 -12.60
CA ASP A 107 11.91 -7.50 -12.01
C ASP A 107 10.51 -7.54 -11.37
N PHE A 108 10.08 -6.43 -10.75
CA PHE A 108 8.74 -6.32 -10.18
C PHE A 108 7.68 -6.32 -11.28
N ASP A 109 7.86 -5.52 -12.33
CA ASP A 109 6.97 -5.42 -13.49
C ASP A 109 6.87 -6.78 -14.19
N ALA A 110 7.97 -7.51 -14.36
CA ALA A 110 7.99 -8.85 -14.93
C ALA A 110 7.21 -9.87 -14.06
N ARG A 111 7.45 -9.88 -12.74
CA ARG A 111 6.75 -10.78 -11.81
C ARG A 111 5.25 -10.48 -11.75
N MET A 112 4.89 -9.20 -11.72
CA MET A 112 3.49 -8.75 -11.72
C MET A 112 2.80 -9.05 -13.04
N ARG A 113 3.52 -8.97 -14.16
CA ARG A 113 2.96 -9.28 -15.48
C ARG A 113 2.61 -10.75 -15.58
N ARG A 114 3.49 -11.63 -15.09
CA ARG A 114 3.24 -13.07 -14.95
C ARG A 114 2.03 -13.33 -14.04
N ALA A 115 1.92 -12.63 -12.91
CA ALA A 115 0.81 -12.78 -11.97
C ALA A 115 -0.54 -12.50 -12.63
N VAL A 116 -0.63 -11.43 -13.42
CA VAL A 116 -1.90 -11.04 -14.08
C VAL A 116 -2.22 -11.95 -15.26
N MET A 117 -1.24 -12.24 -16.11
CA MET A 117 -1.50 -12.88 -17.41
C MET A 117 -1.41 -14.41 -17.40
N CYS A 118 -0.69 -14.98 -16.45
CA CYS A 118 -0.39 -16.42 -16.44
C CYS A 118 -0.93 -17.14 -15.21
N GLU A 119 -1.10 -16.44 -14.09
CA GLU A 119 -1.59 -17.01 -12.84
C GLU A 119 -3.10 -16.76 -12.72
N GLN A 120 -3.88 -17.83 -12.47
CA GLN A 120 -5.33 -17.68 -12.29
C GLN A 120 -5.61 -17.18 -10.87
N CYS A 121 -5.92 -15.90 -10.74
CA CYS A 121 -6.43 -15.33 -9.49
C CYS A 121 -7.97 -15.23 -9.56
N SER A 122 -8.65 -15.74 -8.53
CA SER A 122 -10.09 -15.62 -8.35
C SER A 122 -10.49 -14.63 -7.26
N ASP A 123 -9.51 -14.12 -6.51
CA ASP A 123 -9.68 -13.14 -5.44
C ASP A 123 -9.68 -11.73 -6.03
N PHE A 124 -10.65 -10.91 -5.64
CA PHE A 124 -10.79 -9.51 -6.07
C PHE A 124 -10.51 -8.50 -4.94
N SER A 125 -10.10 -8.96 -3.76
CA SER A 125 -9.71 -8.11 -2.63
C SER A 125 -8.44 -7.31 -2.91
N LEU A 126 -8.26 -6.22 -2.17
CA LEU A 126 -7.06 -5.38 -2.25
C LEU A 126 -5.81 -6.17 -1.84
N TYR A 127 -5.90 -6.92 -0.74
CA TYR A 127 -4.74 -7.51 -0.08
C TYR A 127 -4.25 -8.80 -0.76
N GLY A 128 -5.16 -9.68 -1.18
CA GLY A 128 -4.83 -10.95 -1.83
C GLY A 128 -5.05 -10.98 -3.34
N GLY A 129 -5.86 -10.06 -3.87
CA GLY A 129 -6.52 -10.22 -5.16
C GLY A 129 -6.10 -9.27 -6.27
N LEU A 130 -6.86 -9.35 -7.36
CA LEU A 130 -6.61 -8.63 -8.61
C LEU A 130 -6.69 -7.10 -8.46
N THR A 131 -7.44 -6.57 -7.50
CA THR A 131 -7.50 -5.11 -7.29
C THR A 131 -6.20 -4.56 -6.70
N GLY A 132 -5.50 -5.33 -5.85
CA GLY A 132 -4.13 -5.04 -5.43
C GLY A 132 -3.14 -5.03 -6.59
N TYR A 133 -3.26 -5.98 -7.52
CA TYR A 133 -2.42 -6.01 -8.73
C TYR A 133 -2.73 -4.81 -9.62
N GLY A 134 -4.01 -4.47 -9.76
CA GLY A 134 -4.45 -3.30 -10.53
C GLY A 134 -3.90 -2.01 -9.95
N ARG A 135 -3.87 -1.89 -8.62
CA ARG A 135 -3.30 -0.74 -7.94
C ARG A 135 -1.81 -0.56 -8.24
N TYR A 136 -1.04 -1.64 -8.22
CA TYR A 136 0.35 -1.64 -8.69
C TYR A 136 0.43 -1.08 -10.12
N TRP A 137 -0.33 -1.65 -11.06
CA TRP A 137 -0.28 -1.24 -12.47
C TRP A 137 -0.74 0.20 -12.73
N ILE A 138 -1.72 0.72 -12.00
CA ILE A 138 -2.10 2.14 -12.05
C ILE A 138 -0.88 3.02 -11.74
N SER A 139 -0.09 2.64 -10.71
CA SER A 139 1.10 3.40 -10.35
C SER A 139 2.20 3.38 -11.42
N ARG A 140 2.21 2.35 -12.27
CA ARG A 140 3.22 2.21 -13.34
C ARG A 140 2.88 3.02 -14.59
N LEU A 141 1.64 3.50 -14.76
CA LEU A 141 1.22 4.26 -15.94
C LEU A 141 1.94 5.60 -16.13
N CYS A 142 2.52 6.17 -15.07
CA CYS A 142 3.30 7.41 -15.19
C CYS A 142 4.70 7.20 -15.79
N TYR A 143 5.12 5.94 -16.02
CA TYR A 143 6.42 5.60 -16.58
C TYR A 143 6.26 5.05 -17.99
N ARG A 144 7.12 5.51 -18.90
CA ARG A 144 7.01 5.21 -20.33
C ARG A 144 7.32 3.76 -20.67
N ALA A 145 8.29 3.14 -19.99
CA ALA A 145 8.70 1.77 -20.25
C ALA A 145 7.60 0.73 -19.95
N PRO A 146 6.95 0.73 -18.76
CA PRO A 146 5.92 -0.24 -18.44
C PRO A 146 4.50 0.13 -18.92
N GLU A 147 4.28 1.29 -19.57
CA GLU A 147 2.93 1.80 -19.88
C GLU A 147 2.07 0.77 -20.63
N VAL A 148 2.63 0.10 -21.64
CA VAL A 148 1.91 -0.90 -22.44
C VAL A 148 1.49 -2.08 -21.57
N TRP A 149 2.40 -2.61 -20.75
CA TRP A 149 2.11 -3.73 -19.86
C TRP A 149 1.09 -3.35 -18.79
N ALA A 150 1.16 -2.13 -18.26
CA ALA A 150 0.21 -1.60 -17.32
C ALA A 150 -1.20 -1.54 -17.93
N ARG A 151 -1.34 -0.94 -19.12
CA ARG A 151 -2.65 -0.82 -19.80
C ARG A 151 -3.28 -2.18 -20.11
N GLU A 152 -2.50 -3.11 -20.64
CA GLU A 152 -3.00 -4.46 -20.94
C GLU A 152 -3.41 -5.21 -19.66
N SER A 153 -2.61 -5.10 -18.59
CA SER A 153 -2.92 -5.72 -17.29
C SER A 153 -4.20 -5.14 -16.67
N LEU A 154 -4.37 -3.81 -16.73
CA LEU A 154 -5.57 -3.15 -16.24
C LEU A 154 -6.81 -3.50 -17.06
N SER A 155 -6.67 -3.63 -18.39
CA SER A 155 -7.76 -4.12 -19.25
C SER A 155 -8.16 -5.53 -18.84
N TYR A 156 -7.21 -6.44 -18.71
CA TYR A 156 -7.48 -7.82 -18.31
C TYR A 156 -8.14 -7.91 -16.94
N ILE A 157 -7.66 -7.18 -15.94
CA ILE A 157 -8.27 -7.14 -14.60
C ILE A 157 -9.72 -6.65 -14.69
N THR A 158 -9.97 -5.62 -15.49
CA THR A 158 -11.32 -5.09 -15.71
C THR A 158 -12.22 -6.12 -16.40
N ASP A 159 -11.70 -6.85 -17.39
CA ASP A 159 -12.41 -7.97 -18.04
C ASP A 159 -12.78 -9.06 -17.02
N GLN A 160 -11.87 -9.40 -16.11
CA GLN A 160 -12.12 -10.41 -15.09
C GLN A 160 -13.19 -9.98 -14.09
N ILE A 161 -13.18 -8.70 -13.67
CA ILE A 161 -14.21 -8.13 -12.78
C ILE A 161 -15.58 -8.21 -13.45
N GLU A 162 -15.67 -7.84 -14.73
CA GLU A 162 -16.91 -7.87 -15.50
C GLU A 162 -17.43 -9.31 -15.70
N ASN A 163 -16.56 -10.22 -16.14
CA ASN A 163 -16.91 -11.61 -16.41
C ASN A 163 -17.34 -12.37 -15.15
N LYS A 164 -16.74 -12.05 -14.00
CA LYS A 164 -17.00 -12.71 -12.71
C LYS A 164 -17.83 -11.86 -11.75
N PHE A 165 -18.51 -10.83 -12.26
CA PHE A 165 -19.27 -9.87 -11.47
C PHE A 165 -20.19 -10.52 -10.41
N ASN A 166 -20.89 -11.59 -10.79
CA ASN A 166 -21.83 -12.29 -9.92
C ASN A 166 -21.18 -13.15 -8.83
N THR A 167 -19.88 -13.47 -8.94
CA THR A 167 -19.17 -14.29 -7.95
C THR A 167 -18.41 -13.45 -6.94
N ILE A 168 -18.30 -12.14 -7.14
CA ILE A 168 -17.58 -11.22 -6.23
C ILE A 168 -18.37 -11.09 -4.92
N THR A 169 -17.68 -11.37 -3.82
CA THR A 169 -18.26 -11.34 -2.48
C THR A 169 -18.55 -9.92 -2.01
N LEU A 170 -19.32 -9.77 -0.92
CA LEU A 170 -19.66 -8.47 -0.38
C LEU A 170 -18.43 -7.69 0.15
N GLU A 171 -17.44 -8.41 0.65
CA GLU A 171 -16.20 -7.86 1.17
C GLU A 171 -15.36 -7.28 0.03
N GLU A 172 -15.15 -8.06 -1.04
CA GLU A 172 -14.38 -7.67 -2.23
C GLU A 172 -15.03 -6.53 -3.02
N LYS A 173 -16.37 -6.44 -3.04
CA LYS A 173 -17.09 -5.37 -3.78
C LYS A 173 -16.60 -3.97 -3.41
N THR A 174 -16.25 -3.77 -2.14
CA THR A 174 -15.74 -2.49 -1.67
C THR A 174 -14.42 -2.14 -2.36
N ASP A 175 -13.48 -3.09 -2.35
CA ASP A 175 -12.16 -2.93 -2.98
C ASP A 175 -12.26 -2.77 -4.50
N VAL A 176 -13.16 -3.54 -5.14
CA VAL A 176 -13.44 -3.43 -6.57
C VAL A 176 -13.97 -2.05 -6.94
N VAL A 177 -14.93 -1.50 -6.19
CA VAL A 177 -15.47 -0.16 -6.45
C VAL A 177 -14.39 0.92 -6.28
N TYR A 178 -13.50 0.78 -5.29
CA TYR A 178 -12.40 1.71 -5.11
C TYR A 178 -11.37 1.64 -6.25
N PHE A 179 -10.95 0.42 -6.61
CA PHE A 179 -10.07 0.21 -7.74
C PHE A 179 -10.64 0.82 -9.03
N LEU A 180 -11.92 0.54 -9.34
CA LEU A 180 -12.58 1.12 -10.51
C LEU A 180 -12.71 2.64 -10.42
N SER A 181 -12.89 3.20 -9.22
CA SER A 181 -12.98 4.65 -9.02
C SER A 181 -11.65 5.36 -9.30
N ASP A 182 -10.53 4.74 -8.95
CA ASP A 182 -9.20 5.24 -9.29
C ASP A 182 -8.91 5.03 -10.78
N LEU A 183 -9.27 3.87 -11.33
CA LEU A 183 -9.12 3.56 -12.75
C LEU A 183 -9.94 4.48 -13.66
N ARG A 184 -11.12 4.93 -13.21
CA ARG A 184 -11.96 5.90 -13.92
C ARG A 184 -11.25 7.23 -14.20
N GLN A 185 -10.21 7.59 -13.44
CA GLN A 185 -9.44 8.81 -13.66
C GLN A 185 -8.36 8.64 -14.75
N ILE A 186 -8.20 7.43 -15.29
CA ILE A 186 -7.18 7.10 -16.28
C ILE A 186 -7.79 7.14 -17.69
N SER A 187 -7.10 7.83 -18.59
CA SER A 187 -7.52 7.92 -19.99
C SER A 187 -7.60 6.55 -20.66
N GLY A 188 -8.77 6.24 -21.21
CA GLY A 188 -9.12 4.97 -21.86
C GLY A 188 -9.99 4.04 -21.00
N PHE A 189 -10.17 4.33 -19.71
CA PHE A 189 -10.96 3.48 -18.80
C PHE A 189 -12.20 4.17 -18.23
N GLU A 190 -12.38 5.48 -18.47
CA GLU A 190 -13.36 6.33 -17.78
C GLU A 190 -14.79 5.80 -17.93
N LYS A 191 -15.20 5.49 -19.16
CA LYS A 191 -16.55 5.01 -19.47
C LYS A 191 -16.79 3.63 -18.84
N ARG A 192 -15.89 2.68 -19.10
CA ARG A 192 -16.04 1.28 -18.68
C ARG A 192 -16.06 1.15 -17.16
N SER A 193 -15.15 1.84 -16.46
CA SER A 193 -15.13 1.85 -15.01
C SER A 193 -16.40 2.47 -14.43
N SER A 194 -16.96 3.52 -15.05
CA SER A 194 -18.21 4.13 -14.59
C SER A 194 -19.39 3.17 -14.71
N GLU A 195 -19.54 2.48 -15.84
CA GLU A 195 -20.61 1.51 -16.07
C GLU A 195 -20.56 0.35 -15.05
N LEU A 196 -19.36 -0.18 -14.75
CA LEU A 196 -19.20 -1.23 -13.76
C LEU A 196 -19.50 -0.74 -12.33
N ILE A 197 -19.03 0.45 -11.95
CA ILE A 197 -19.33 1.04 -10.64
C ILE A 197 -20.85 1.17 -10.46
N GLU A 198 -21.55 1.71 -11.47
CA GLU A 198 -23.01 1.83 -11.44
C GLU A 198 -23.70 0.48 -11.23
N GLN A 199 -23.24 -0.58 -11.92
CA GLN A 199 -23.77 -1.94 -11.73
C GLN A 199 -23.56 -2.44 -10.28
N PHE A 200 -22.39 -2.24 -9.69
CA PHE A 200 -22.12 -2.62 -8.30
C PHE A 200 -22.97 -1.82 -7.30
N LEU A 201 -23.20 -0.53 -7.57
CA LEU A 201 -24.01 0.33 -6.71
C LEU A 201 -25.49 0.02 -6.81
N MET A 202 -26.04 -0.30 -7.98
CA MET A 202 -27.46 -0.62 -8.17
C MET A 202 -27.94 -1.84 -7.36
N ILE A 203 -27.03 -2.74 -6.97
CA ILE A 203 -27.34 -3.92 -6.13
C ILE A 203 -27.57 -3.52 -4.65
N ARG A 204 -27.12 -2.34 -4.22
CA ARG A 204 -27.45 -1.77 -2.92
C ARG A 204 -28.33 -0.54 -3.14
N GLY A 205 -29.51 -0.51 -2.55
CA GLY A 205 -30.25 0.75 -2.35
C GLY A 205 -29.55 1.71 -1.38
N ALA A 206 -28.24 1.94 -1.47
CA ALA A 206 -27.47 2.75 -0.54
C ALA A 206 -26.30 3.50 -1.21
N GLN A 207 -26.13 4.72 -0.73
CA GLN A 207 -25.35 5.82 -1.29
C GLN A 207 -23.84 5.60 -1.34
N THR A 208 -23.22 6.40 -2.22
CA THR A 208 -21.79 6.67 -2.33
C THR A 208 -21.12 6.81 -0.96
N SER A 209 -20.31 5.82 -0.58
CA SER A 209 -19.31 6.02 0.46
C SER A 209 -18.19 6.86 -0.12
N ASN A 210 -18.23 8.16 0.19
CA ASN A 210 -17.16 9.12 -0.10
C ASN A 210 -15.80 8.55 0.35
N LYS A 211 -14.69 8.89 -0.35
CA LYS A 211 -13.31 8.52 0.07
C LYS A 211 -13.07 8.80 1.56
N THR A 212 -13.72 9.82 2.12
CA THR A 212 -13.74 10.15 3.56
C THR A 212 -14.12 8.99 4.48
N LYS A 213 -15.13 8.17 4.15
CA LYS A 213 -15.53 7.02 4.99
C LYS A 213 -14.50 5.88 4.98
N LEU A 214 -13.67 5.80 3.93
CA LEU A 214 -12.56 4.84 3.85
C LEU A 214 -11.40 5.29 4.72
N TYR A 215 -11.01 6.57 4.64
CA TYR A 215 -10.04 7.15 5.57
C TYR A 215 -10.51 6.97 7.01
N GLU A 216 -11.78 7.24 7.31
CA GLU A 216 -12.34 6.99 8.65
C GLU A 216 -12.26 5.51 9.05
N LYS A 217 -12.47 4.56 8.13
CA LYS A 217 -12.34 3.12 8.40
C LYS A 217 -10.87 2.69 8.58
N GLN A 218 -9.96 3.14 7.72
CA GLN A 218 -8.52 2.86 7.81
C GLN A 218 -7.90 3.49 9.06
N ILE A 219 -8.28 4.72 9.37
CA ILE A 219 -7.93 5.40 10.63
C ILE A 219 -8.58 4.68 11.82
N SER A 220 -9.81 4.17 11.72
CA SER A 220 -10.42 3.39 12.81
C SER A 220 -9.76 2.04 13.07
N ASN A 221 -9.10 1.45 12.05
CA ASN A 221 -8.26 0.28 12.23
C ASN A 221 -6.96 0.65 12.98
N LEU A 222 -6.46 1.87 12.76
CA LEU A 222 -5.31 2.45 13.44
C LEU A 222 -5.75 3.12 14.76
N ASP A 223 -6.13 2.29 15.72
CA ASP A 223 -6.62 2.72 17.03
C ASP A 223 -5.47 2.90 18.02
N MET A 224 -5.12 4.15 18.33
CA MET A 224 -4.05 4.49 19.29
C MET A 224 -4.29 3.95 20.72
N GLU A 225 -5.51 3.51 21.05
CA GLU A 225 -5.82 2.88 22.34
C GLU A 225 -5.60 1.36 22.34
N LYS A 226 -5.42 0.73 21.18
CA LYS A 226 -5.09 -0.69 21.05
C LYS A 226 -3.60 -0.90 20.87
N ALA A 227 -3.06 -1.91 21.56
CA ALA A 227 -1.67 -2.30 21.39
C ALA A 227 -1.44 -2.87 19.97
N PRO A 228 -0.33 -2.50 19.30
CA PRO A 228 0.05 -3.09 18.02
C PRO A 228 0.12 -4.61 18.07
N THR A 229 -0.35 -5.27 17.01
CA THR A 229 -0.32 -6.74 16.90
C THR A 229 0.83 -7.27 16.05
N ASP A 230 1.49 -6.40 15.30
CA ASP A 230 2.67 -6.71 14.48
C ASP A 230 3.58 -5.48 14.29
N MET A 231 4.56 -5.57 13.39
CA MET A 231 5.55 -4.51 13.14
C MET A 231 5.21 -3.60 11.95
N GLY A 232 4.21 -3.94 11.13
CA GLY A 232 3.91 -3.27 9.87
C GLY A 232 3.04 -2.01 9.98
N LEU A 233 2.48 -1.60 8.84
CA LEU A 233 1.68 -0.38 8.70
C LEU A 233 0.24 -0.55 9.19
N LEU A 234 -0.39 -1.70 8.96
CA LEU A 234 -1.78 -1.92 9.39
C LEU A 234 -1.80 -2.58 10.76
N ASN A 235 -2.32 -1.89 11.77
CA ASN A 235 -2.42 -2.36 13.16
C ASN A 235 -1.06 -2.73 13.81
N GLY A 236 0.04 -2.29 13.20
CA GLY A 236 1.40 -2.56 13.64
C GLY A 236 2.12 -1.33 14.18
N TYR A 237 3.31 -1.57 14.74
CA TYR A 237 4.14 -0.50 15.32
C TYR A 237 4.49 0.59 14.30
N ALA A 238 4.78 0.24 13.04
CA ALA A 238 5.09 1.26 12.03
C ALA A 238 3.87 2.15 11.74
N GLY A 239 2.66 1.59 11.65
CA GLY A 239 1.42 2.36 11.49
C GLY A 239 1.14 3.33 12.64
N GLU A 240 1.26 2.83 13.88
CA GLU A 240 1.12 3.65 15.08
C GLU A 240 2.18 4.77 15.17
N GLY A 241 3.39 4.49 14.69
CA GLY A 241 4.45 5.48 14.56
C GLY A 241 4.11 6.54 13.52
N MET A 242 3.60 6.14 12.35
CA MET A 242 3.17 7.05 11.29
C MET A 242 2.01 7.96 11.72
N LEU A 243 1.05 7.45 12.51
CA LEU A 243 -0.01 8.28 13.10
C LEU A 243 0.55 9.37 14.01
N ARG A 244 1.50 9.02 14.89
CA ARG A 244 2.13 9.97 15.82
C ARG A 244 2.98 11.00 15.10
N LEU A 245 3.72 10.59 14.07
CA LEU A 245 4.44 11.50 13.18
C LEU A 245 3.48 12.49 12.49
N THR A 246 2.34 11.99 12.00
CA THR A 246 1.32 12.85 11.37
C THR A 246 0.75 13.86 12.37
N ALA A 247 0.55 13.46 13.64
CA ALA A 247 0.08 14.35 14.69
C ALA A 247 1.11 15.40 15.13
N LEU A 248 2.41 15.11 14.99
CA LEU A 248 3.51 15.99 15.43
C LEU A 248 4.03 16.94 14.34
N ASP A 249 4.08 16.51 13.08
CA ASP A 249 4.91 17.15 12.04
C ASP A 249 4.11 17.59 10.79
N GLU A 250 2.77 17.54 10.83
CA GLU A 250 1.92 17.63 9.62
C GLU A 250 2.42 16.75 8.46
N THR A 251 3.06 15.61 8.76
CA THR A 251 3.36 14.61 7.74
C THR A 251 2.06 14.30 7.00
N ASN A 252 2.03 14.51 5.69
CA ASN A 252 0.79 14.36 4.93
C ASN A 252 0.29 12.91 5.06
N MET A 253 -1.00 12.76 5.43
CA MET A 253 -1.76 11.50 5.51
C MET A 253 -1.77 10.66 4.22
N SER A 254 -1.05 11.10 3.18
CA SER A 254 -0.71 10.37 1.96
C SER A 254 -0.31 8.91 2.19
N TRP A 255 0.38 8.57 3.28
CA TRP A 255 0.78 7.19 3.60
C TRP A 255 -0.42 6.28 3.85
N VAL A 256 -1.54 6.80 4.37
CA VAL A 256 -2.78 6.04 4.60
C VAL A 256 -3.33 5.50 3.31
N ASN A 257 -3.07 6.16 2.18
CA ASN A 257 -3.44 5.59 0.89
C ASN A 257 -2.85 4.20 0.74
N LEU A 258 -1.67 3.89 1.25
CA LEU A 258 -1.05 2.57 1.08
C LEU A 258 -1.86 1.41 1.67
N LEU A 259 -2.83 1.69 2.54
CA LEU A 259 -3.69 0.68 3.18
C LEU A 259 -5.06 0.58 2.50
#